data_AF-A0A931SAF4-F1
#
_entry.id   AF-A0A931SAF4-F1
#
_cell.length_a   1.000
_cell.length_b   1.000
_cell.length_c   1.000
_cell.angle_alpha   90.00
_cell.angle_beta   90.00
_cell.angle_gamma   90.00
#
_symmetry.space_group_name_H-M   'P 1'
#
loop_
_entity.id
_entity.type
_entity.pdbx_description
1 polymer ?
#
loop_
_entity_poly.entity_id
_entity_poly.type
_entity_poly.pdbx_seq_one_letter_code
_entity_poly.pdbx_strand_id
1 'polypeptide(L)'
;MEKWQALSTNRRLFDVGSRLGSLEGYLYSEEKVDKSYLKNWLDNIDREFNQLPPGLKQEIQGDYLEILRKVEALLKRLYGDKDADTLQVTRMIGTLKEQKKQPTLPGGDP
;
A
#
# COMPACT_ATOMS: atom_id res chain seq x y z
N MET A 1 20.56 21.73 12.11
CA MET A 1 19.55 20.82 12.70
C MET A 1 19.45 19.58 11.81
N GLU A 2 20.31 18.58 12.02
CA GLU A 2 20.39 17.34 11.23
C GLU A 2 19.76 16.15 12.00
N LYS A 3 18.55 16.31 12.55
CA LYS A 3 17.98 15.31 13.50
C LYS A 3 17.07 14.25 12.88
N TRP A 4 17.05 14.14 11.57
CA TRP A 4 16.28 13.10 10.88
C TRP A 4 17.14 12.46 9.80
N GLN A 5 18.24 11.81 10.24
CA GLN A 5 18.84 10.78 9.40
C GLN A 5 17.71 9.86 8.94
N ALA A 6 17.67 9.62 7.63
CA ALA A 6 16.70 8.79 6.96
C ALA A 6 16.35 7.58 7.83
N LEU A 7 15.06 7.42 8.18
CA LEU A 7 14.58 6.21 8.84
C LEU A 7 15.22 5.01 8.14
N SER A 8 15.87 4.13 8.91
CA SER A 8 16.50 2.94 8.37
C SER A 8 15.48 2.16 7.53
N THR A 9 15.95 1.46 6.50
CA THR A 9 15.09 0.68 5.61
C THR A 9 14.10 -0.20 6.39
N ASN A 10 14.58 -0.86 7.45
CA ASN A 10 13.76 -1.67 8.35
C ASN A 10 12.63 -0.89 9.03
N ARG A 11 12.90 0.36 9.42
CA ARG A 11 11.88 1.20 10.04
C ARG A 11 10.81 1.62 9.05
N ARG A 12 11.18 1.94 7.81
CA ARG A 12 10.22 2.26 6.74
C ARG A 12 9.33 1.07 6.39
N LEU A 13 9.91 -0.13 6.32
CA LEU A 13 9.14 -1.38 6.14
C LEU A 13 8.16 -1.61 7.28
N PHE A 14 8.65 -1.49 8.51
CA PHE A 14 7.83 -1.67 9.70
C PHE A 14 6.67 -0.67 9.72
N ASP A 15 6.92 0.61 9.40
CA ASP A 15 5.89 1.64 9.38
C ASP A 15 4.82 1.34 8.31
N VAL A 16 5.22 0.98 7.08
CA VAL A 16 4.29 0.57 6.01
C VAL A 16 3.43 -0.63 6.43
N GLY A 17 4.07 -1.69 6.92
CA GLY A 17 3.38 -2.90 7.37
C GLY A 17 2.43 -2.64 8.54
N SER A 18 2.87 -1.84 9.52
CA SER A 18 2.06 -1.49 10.70
C SER A 18 0.83 -0.67 10.33
N ARG A 19 0.96 0.30 9.41
CA ARG A 19 -0.19 1.08 8.91
C ARG A 19 -1.18 0.22 8.15
N LEU A 20 -0.69 -0.69 7.31
CA LEU A 20 -1.53 -1.61 6.56
C LEU A 20 -2.30 -2.57 7.49
N GLY A 21 -1.61 -3.20 8.44
CA GLY A 21 -2.26 -4.07 9.42
C GLY A 21 -3.25 -3.32 10.31
N SER A 22 -2.95 -2.07 10.67
CA SER A 22 -3.88 -1.22 11.40
C SER A 22 -5.12 -0.88 10.57
N LEU A 23 -4.98 -0.75 9.24
CA LEU A 23 -6.10 -0.41 8.35
C LEU A 23 -7.06 -1.58 8.25
N GLU A 24 -6.50 -2.77 8.08
CA GLU A 24 -7.25 -4.01 8.09
C GLU A 24 -8.02 -4.17 9.42
N GLY A 25 -7.35 -4.02 10.56
CA GLY A 25 -8.00 -4.08 11.88
C GLY A 25 -9.06 -2.99 12.10
N TYR A 26 -8.83 -1.79 11.58
CA TYR A 26 -9.81 -0.70 11.58
C TYR A 26 -11.07 -1.07 10.81
N LEU A 27 -10.93 -1.61 9.60
CA LEU A 27 -12.06 -2.05 8.77
C LEU A 27 -12.82 -3.24 9.38
N TYR A 28 -12.18 -4.08 10.18
CA TYR A 28 -12.86 -5.14 10.93
C TYR A 28 -13.75 -4.62 12.08
N SER A 29 -13.54 -3.38 12.54
CA SER A 29 -14.30 -2.78 13.64
C SER A 29 -15.59 -2.07 13.17
N GLU A 30 -16.22 -2.62 12.12
CA GLU A 30 -17.29 -2.11 11.23
C GLU A 30 -18.22 -1.00 11.80
N GLU A 31 -18.63 -1.11 13.07
CA GLU A 31 -19.58 -0.20 13.73
C GLU A 31 -19.00 1.14 14.22
N LYS A 32 -17.67 1.34 14.21
CA LYS A 32 -17.00 2.53 14.79
C LYS A 32 -16.16 3.34 13.80
N VAL A 33 -16.31 3.03 12.52
CA VAL A 33 -15.42 3.54 11.47
C VAL A 33 -15.97 4.85 10.88
N ASP A 34 -15.37 5.97 11.28
CA ASP A 34 -15.51 7.22 10.54
C ASP A 34 -14.78 7.11 9.19
N LYS A 35 -15.58 6.88 8.15
CA LYS A 35 -15.11 6.69 6.78
C LYS A 35 -14.22 7.83 6.26
N SER A 36 -14.36 9.05 6.78
CA SER A 36 -13.57 10.21 6.30
C SER A 36 -12.06 10.03 6.45
N TYR A 37 -11.60 9.16 7.36
CA TYR A 37 -10.18 8.87 7.54
C TYR A 37 -9.59 7.95 6.46
N LEU A 38 -10.41 7.15 5.75
CA LEU A 38 -9.94 6.13 4.83
C LEU A 38 -9.12 6.71 3.68
N LYS A 39 -9.60 7.78 3.06
CA LYS A 39 -8.90 8.45 1.96
C LYS A 39 -7.45 8.81 2.34
N ASN A 40 -7.28 9.47 3.47
CA ASN A 40 -5.95 9.89 3.94
C ASN A 40 -5.06 8.68 4.25
N TRP A 41 -5.62 7.61 4.79
CA TRP A 41 -4.89 6.38 5.07
C TRP A 41 -4.38 5.73 3.79
N LEU A 42 -5.25 5.56 2.79
CA LEU A 42 -4.90 4.96 1.50
C LEU A 42 -3.84 5.78 0.78
N ASP A 43 -4.01 7.11 0.72
CA ASP A 43 -3.03 8.02 0.11
C ASP A 43 -1.66 7.96 0.81
N ASN A 44 -1.65 7.86 2.14
CA ASN A 44 -0.41 7.77 2.91
C ASN A 44 0.31 6.43 2.70
N ILE A 45 -0.44 5.32 2.70
CA ILE A 45 0.11 3.97 2.50
C ILE A 45 0.68 3.83 1.08
N ASP A 46 -0.03 4.32 0.07
CA ASP A 46 0.45 4.31 -1.31
C ASP A 46 1.73 5.14 -1.47
N ARG A 47 1.75 6.35 -0.90
CA ARG A 47 2.93 7.23 -0.94
C ARG A 47 4.13 6.59 -0.25
N GLU A 48 3.96 6.02 0.94
CA GLU A 48 5.06 5.41 1.69
C GLU A 48 5.63 4.20 0.95
N PHE A 49 4.78 3.33 0.39
CA PHE A 49 5.23 2.21 -0.43
C PHE A 49 6.04 2.69 -1.64
N ASN A 50 5.53 3.69 -2.37
CA ASN A 50 6.20 4.21 -3.58
C ASN A 50 7.56 4.86 -3.28
N GLN A 51 7.76 5.39 -2.08
CA GLN A 51 9.02 5.98 -1.62
C GLN A 51 10.07 4.96 -1.16
N LEU A 52 9.74 3.67 -1.10
CA LEU A 52 10.72 2.64 -0.77
C LEU A 52 11.74 2.46 -1.92
N PRO A 53 12.99 2.04 -1.61
CA PRO A 53 13.98 1.69 -2.62
C PRO A 53 13.48 0.59 -3.57
N PRO A 54 13.84 0.60 -4.87
CA PRO A 54 13.33 -0.35 -5.86
C PRO A 54 13.51 -1.83 -5.49
N GLY A 55 14.70 -2.21 -5.00
CA GLY A 55 14.98 -3.60 -4.59
C GLY A 55 14.07 -4.06 -3.45
N LEU A 56 13.79 -3.15 -2.50
CA LEU A 56 12.91 -3.45 -1.39
C LEU A 56 11.44 -3.51 -1.82
N LYS A 57 11.01 -2.60 -2.71
CA LYS A 57 9.67 -2.65 -3.30
C LYS A 57 9.44 -4.01 -3.95
N GLN A 58 10.38 -4.50 -4.76
CA GLN A 58 10.27 -5.83 -5.37
C GLN A 58 10.14 -6.96 -4.34
N GLU A 59 10.92 -6.90 -3.25
CA GLU A 59 10.89 -7.91 -2.19
C GLU A 59 9.53 -7.99 -1.51
N ILE A 60 8.94 -6.84 -1.16
CA ILE A 60 7.68 -6.78 -0.37
C ILE A 60 6.41 -6.62 -1.22
N GLN A 61 6.53 -6.43 -2.54
CA GLN A 61 5.39 -6.15 -3.42
C GLN A 61 4.34 -7.26 -3.38
N GLY A 62 4.76 -8.52 -3.20
CA GLY A 62 3.85 -9.66 -3.05
C GLY A 62 2.95 -9.52 -1.82
N ASP A 63 3.56 -9.30 -0.66
CA ASP A 63 2.86 -9.14 0.62
C ASP A 63 1.97 -7.89 0.62
N TYR A 64 2.50 -6.77 0.10
CA TYR A 64 1.76 -5.53 -0.05
C TYR A 64 0.49 -5.73 -0.91
N LEU A 65 0.60 -6.45 -2.03
CA LEU A 65 -0.51 -6.77 -2.90
C LEU A 65 -1.54 -7.69 -2.21
N GLU A 66 -1.10 -8.66 -1.42
CA GLU A 66 -2.00 -9.52 -0.66
C GLU A 66 -2.85 -8.71 0.33
N ILE A 67 -2.22 -7.82 1.10
CA ILE A 67 -2.93 -7.01 2.08
C ILE A 67 -3.90 -6.04 1.38
N LEU A 68 -3.49 -5.40 0.28
CA LEU A 68 -4.40 -4.53 -0.48
C LEU A 68 -5.64 -5.29 -0.98
N ARG A 69 -5.52 -6.58 -1.35
CA ARG A 69 -6.69 -7.39 -1.72
C ARG A 69 -7.62 -7.65 -0.54
N LYS A 70 -7.08 -7.87 0.67
CA LYS A 70 -7.89 -8.01 1.89
C LYS A 70 -8.64 -6.72 2.18
N VAL A 71 -7.94 -5.58 2.12
CA VAL A 71 -8.53 -4.24 2.26
C VAL A 71 -9.61 -4.02 1.21
N GLU A 72 -9.36 -4.33 -0.06
CA GLU A 72 -10.35 -4.21 -1.14
C GLU A 72 -11.60 -5.04 -0.85
N ALA A 73 -11.44 -6.30 -0.43
CA ALA A 73 -12.56 -7.17 -0.10
C ALA A 73 -13.39 -6.64 1.08
N LEU A 74 -12.74 -6.09 2.10
CA LEU A 74 -13.41 -5.46 3.24
C LEU A 74 -14.17 -4.20 2.80
N LEU A 75 -13.56 -3.32 2.02
CA LEU A 75 -14.22 -2.11 1.51
C LEU A 75 -15.41 -2.44 0.60
N LYS A 76 -15.29 -3.45 -0.26
CA LYS A 76 -16.41 -3.95 -1.08
C LYS A 76 -17.56 -4.45 -0.22
N ARG A 77 -17.26 -5.20 0.84
CA ARG A 77 -18.27 -5.70 1.77
C ARG A 77 -18.98 -4.58 2.53
N LEU A 78 -18.25 -3.55 2.95
CA LEU A 78 -18.77 -2.46 3.80
C LEU A 78 -19.46 -1.35 3.02
N TYR A 79 -18.91 -0.97 1.86
CA TYR A 79 -19.29 0.24 1.13
C TYR A 79 -19.66 -0.02 -0.34
N GLY A 80 -19.36 -1.22 -0.86
CA GLY A 80 -19.67 -1.62 -2.22
C GLY A 80 -18.57 -1.36 -3.25
N ASP A 81 -18.72 -1.98 -4.42
CA ASP A 81 -17.72 -1.97 -5.50
C ASP A 81 -17.49 -0.60 -6.14
N LYS A 82 -18.51 0.27 -6.12
CA LYS A 82 -18.47 1.59 -6.75
C LYS A 82 -18.03 2.70 -5.81
N ASP A 83 -17.72 2.35 -4.57
CA ASP A 83 -17.26 3.33 -3.59
C ASP A 83 -15.90 3.94 -3.95
N ALA A 84 -15.70 5.22 -3.62
CA ALA A 84 -14.48 5.93 -3.99
C ALA A 84 -13.21 5.28 -3.39
N ASP A 85 -13.27 4.84 -2.14
CA ASP A 85 -12.14 4.22 -1.44
C ASP A 85 -11.89 2.79 -1.98
N THR A 86 -12.95 2.04 -2.26
CA THR A 86 -12.85 0.74 -2.96
C THR A 86 -12.15 0.89 -4.30
N LEU A 87 -12.61 1.84 -5.14
CA LEU A 87 -12.04 2.09 -6.45
C LEU A 87 -10.58 2.56 -6.36
N GLN A 88 -10.22 3.29 -5.32
CA GLN A 88 -8.84 3.69 -5.07
C GLN A 88 -7.94 2.47 -4.82
N VAL A 89 -8.33 1.56 -3.93
CA VAL A 89 -7.55 0.34 -3.67
C VAL A 89 -7.48 -0.54 -4.92
N THR A 90 -8.57 -0.67 -5.68
CA THR A 90 -8.55 -1.39 -6.97
C THR A 90 -7.53 -0.79 -7.94
N ARG A 91 -7.41 0.55 -8.02
CA ARG A 91 -6.39 1.21 -8.85
C ARG A 91 -4.97 0.92 -8.35
N MET A 92 -4.72 1.02 -7.03
CA MET A 92 -3.42 0.69 -6.44
C MET A 92 -2.99 -0.74 -6.80
N ILE A 93 -3.91 -1.70 -6.68
CA ILE A 93 -3.69 -3.11 -7.09
C ILE A 93 -3.36 -3.22 -8.58
N GLY A 94 -4.07 -2.47 -9.44
CA GLY A 94 -3.83 -2.44 -10.88
C GLY A 94 -2.42 -1.97 -11.23
N THR A 95 -2.01 -0.84 -10.67
CA THR A 95 -0.67 -0.25 -10.88
C THR A 95 0.45 -1.21 -10.46
N LEU A 96 0.31 -1.92 -9.34
CA LEU A 96 1.30 -2.90 -8.91
C LEU A 96 1.42 -4.09 -9.87
N LYS A 97 0.31 -4.55 -10.47
CA LYS A 97 0.34 -5.65 -11.45
C LYS A 97 1.04 -5.24 -12.74
N GLU A 98 0.93 -3.97 -13.14
CA GLU A 98 1.61 -3.43 -14.33
C GLU A 98 3.12 -3.30 -14.08
N GLN A 99 3.52 -2.86 -12.89
CA GLN A 99 4.93 -2.78 -12.50
C GLN A 99 5.62 -4.16 -12.50
N LYS A 100 4.89 -5.24 -12.17
CA LYS A 100 5.42 -6.62 -12.24
C LYS A 100 5.64 -7.12 -13.68
N LYS A 101 5.01 -6.52 -14.69
CA LYS A 101 5.09 -6.96 -16.10
C LYS A 101 6.21 -6.30 -16.91
N GLN A 102 6.84 -5.23 -16.41
CA GLN A 102 7.98 -4.62 -17.11
C GLN A 102 9.25 -5.47 -16.89
N PRO A 103 9.87 -6.03 -17.96
CA PRO A 103 11.16 -6.70 -17.85
C PRO A 103 12.23 -5.65 -17.54
N THR A 104 13.08 -5.92 -16.55
CA THR A 104 14.35 -5.21 -16.41
C THR A 104 15.13 -5.39 -17.72
N LEU A 105 15.36 -4.30 -18.46
CA LEU A 105 16.23 -4.30 -19.64
C LEU A 105 17.60 -4.85 -19.21
N PRO A 106 18.15 -5.88 -19.88
CA PRO A 106 19.53 -6.29 -19.64
C PRO A 106 20.44 -5.13 -20.05
N GLY A 107 21.38 -4.79 -19.16
CA GLY A 107 22.38 -3.75 -19.38
C GLY A 107 23.07 -3.93 -20.72
N GLY A 108 23.00 -2.89 -21.55
CA GLY A 108 23.83 -2.78 -22.72
C GLY A 108 25.12 -2.06 -22.33
N ASP A 109 26.19 -2.83 -22.22
CA ASP A 109 27.57 -2.41 -22.50
C ASP A 109 28.14 -3.49 -23.43
N PRO A 110 28.93 -3.09 -24.44
CA PRO A 110 30.36 -2.86 -24.20
C PRO A 110 30.88 -1.47 -24.58
#